data_AF-A0A7S3T1L4-F1
#
_entry.id   AF-A0A7S3T1L4-F1
#
_cell.length_a   1.000
_cell.length_b   1.000
_cell.length_c   1.000
_cell.angle_alpha   90.00
_cell.angle_beta   90.00
_cell.angle_gamma   90.00
#
_symmetry.space_group_name_H-M   'P 1'
#
loop_
_entity.id
_entity.type
_entity.pdbx_description
1 polymer ?
#
loop_
_entity_poly.entity_id
_entity_poly.type
_entity_poly.pdbx_seq_one_letter_code
_entity_poly.pdbx_strand_id
1 'polypeptide(L)'
;GDVATTFFVPSGEESGVIRWSGDSDKCITAVGSVVLLMDCDQGATEFGIPDGLGALTLKDNPTKCINMAGQYANGIVLAGVWDCLDARQNLFPNCAFDVKKAPLGLVPQPDDRLSPP
;
A
#
# COMPACT_ATOMS: atom_id res chain seq x y z
N GLY A 1 6.86 -18.21 12.76
CA GLY A 1 5.55 -17.69 12.34
C GLY A 1 5.82 -16.72 11.24
N ASP A 2 5.43 -17.04 10.02
CA ASP A 2 5.68 -16.17 8.89
C ASP A 2 4.84 -14.91 9.05
N VAL A 3 5.52 -13.78 9.23
CA VAL A 3 4.86 -12.48 9.26
C VAL A 3 4.42 -12.22 7.83
N ALA A 4 3.12 -12.16 7.60
CA ALA A 4 2.59 -11.83 6.28
C ALA A 4 3.07 -10.40 5.92
N THR A 5 3.98 -10.27 4.96
CA THR A 5 4.47 -8.98 4.46
C THR A 5 3.85 -8.60 3.11
N THR A 6 2.85 -9.36 2.67
CA THR A 6 2.18 -9.17 1.38
C THR A 6 0.94 -8.31 1.55
N PHE A 7 0.65 -7.48 0.55
CA PHE A 7 -0.53 -6.65 0.48
C PHE A 7 -1.27 -6.93 -0.83
N PHE A 8 -2.60 -6.90 -0.77
CA PHE A 8 -3.47 -7.11 -1.92
C PHE A 8 -3.93 -5.77 -2.46
N VAL A 9 -3.71 -5.58 -3.75
CA VAL A 9 -4.22 -4.46 -4.54
C VAL A 9 -5.45 -4.91 -5.33
N PRO A 10 -6.48 -4.07 -5.51
CA PRO A 10 -7.63 -4.39 -6.35
C PRO A 10 -7.17 -4.62 -7.80
N SER A 11 -7.62 -5.73 -8.39
CA SER A 11 -7.17 -6.16 -9.71
C SER A 11 -7.85 -5.37 -10.82
N GLY A 12 -7.07 -4.83 -11.77
CA GLY A 12 -7.61 -4.20 -12.98
C GLY A 12 -8.13 -2.77 -12.78
N GLU A 13 -7.90 -2.18 -11.61
CA GLU A 13 -8.25 -0.79 -11.31
C GLU A 13 -7.00 0.09 -11.31
N GLU A 14 -7.13 1.32 -11.81
CA GLU A 14 -6.08 2.35 -11.72
C GLU A 14 -5.94 2.91 -10.29
N SER A 15 -6.92 2.63 -9.42
CA SER A 15 -6.91 3.04 -8.03
C SER A 15 -7.72 2.09 -7.15
N GLY A 16 -7.37 1.97 -5.87
CA GLY A 16 -8.28 1.41 -4.87
C GLY A 16 -7.62 1.16 -3.52
N VAL A 17 -8.31 0.40 -2.67
CA VAL A 17 -7.90 0.16 -1.29
C VAL A 17 -6.93 -1.02 -1.20
N ILE A 18 -5.81 -0.83 -0.51
CA ILE A 18 -4.76 -1.85 -0.36
C ILE A 18 -4.94 -2.61 0.96
N ARG A 19 -5.22 -3.92 0.88
CA ARG A 19 -5.48 -4.79 2.04
C ARG A 19 -4.25 -5.55 2.50
N TRP A 20 -4.12 -5.82 3.78
CA TRP A 20 -3.06 -6.67 4.30
C TRP A 20 -3.41 -8.16 4.13
N SER A 21 -2.45 -8.97 3.71
CA SER A 21 -2.69 -10.41 3.53
C SER A 21 -2.80 -11.19 4.84
N GLY A 22 -2.27 -10.67 5.94
CA GLY A 22 -2.39 -11.29 7.26
C GLY A 22 -3.78 -11.12 7.88
N ASP A 23 -4.54 -10.11 7.46
CA ASP A 23 -5.91 -9.84 7.88
C ASP A 23 -6.62 -8.97 6.83
N SER A 24 -7.60 -9.56 6.13
CA SER A 24 -8.35 -8.92 5.04
C SER A 24 -9.19 -7.73 5.47
N ASP A 25 -9.43 -7.58 6.78
CA ASP A 25 -10.16 -6.44 7.35
C ASP A 25 -9.24 -5.26 7.63
N LYS A 26 -7.93 -5.44 7.48
CA LYS A 26 -6.93 -4.38 7.65
C LYS A 26 -6.47 -3.82 6.32
N CYS A 27 -6.43 -2.50 6.25
CA CYS A 27 -6.07 -1.72 5.06
C CYS A 27 -4.94 -0.75 5.37
N ILE A 28 -4.10 -0.51 4.36
CA ILE A 28 -3.16 0.61 4.38
C ILE A 28 -3.98 1.90 4.34
N THR A 29 -3.78 2.78 5.32
CA THR A 29 -4.50 4.04 5.44
C THR A 29 -3.52 5.18 5.70
N ALA A 30 -3.68 6.27 4.94
CA ALA A 30 -2.96 7.52 5.14
C ALA A 30 -3.71 8.41 6.14
N VAL A 31 -3.06 8.75 7.25
CA VAL A 31 -3.60 9.68 8.25
C VAL A 31 -2.61 10.82 8.44
N GLY A 32 -2.90 11.97 7.85
CA GLY A 32 -1.93 13.08 7.80
C GLY A 32 -0.68 12.68 7.01
N SER A 33 0.49 12.70 7.64
CA SER A 33 1.77 12.34 7.03
C SER A 33 2.21 10.90 7.31
N VAL A 34 1.42 10.11 8.04
CA VAL A 34 1.77 8.73 8.41
C VAL A 34 0.94 7.72 7.65
N VAL A 35 1.54 6.55 7.41
CA VAL A 35 0.85 5.37 6.89
C VAL A 35 0.65 4.39 8.02
N LEU A 36 -0.60 3.97 8.21
CA LEU A 36 -1.03 3.07 9.27
C LEU A 36 -1.71 1.84 8.67
N LEU A 37 -1.81 0.80 9.48
CA LEU A 37 -2.68 -0.34 9.21
C LEU A 37 -3.93 -0.19 10.07
N MET A 38 -5.09 0.02 9.45
CA MET A 38 -6.37 0.30 10.12
C MET A 38 -7.48 -0.60 9.58
N ASP A 39 -8.62 -0.67 10.28
CA ASP A 39 -9.80 -1.36 9.75
C ASP A 39 -10.29 -0.70 8.46
N CYS A 40 -10.57 -1.52 7.44
CA CYS A 40 -10.92 -1.06 6.11
C CYS A 40 -12.25 -0.28 6.07
N ASP A 41 -13.16 -0.56 6.99
CA ASP A 41 -14.47 0.09 7.08
C ASP A 41 -14.44 1.46 7.77
N GLN A 42 -13.30 1.85 8.36
CA GLN A 42 -13.11 3.11 9.08
C GLN A 42 -12.44 4.20 8.22
N GLY A 43 -12.80 4.27 6.94
CA GLY A 43 -12.28 5.29 6.03
C GLY A 43 -10.91 4.93 5.46
N ALA A 44 -10.81 3.73 4.88
CA ALA A 44 -9.61 3.32 4.15
C ALA A 44 -9.24 4.33 3.04
N THR A 45 -7.94 4.52 2.87
CA THR A 45 -7.43 5.38 1.80
C THR A 45 -7.43 4.64 0.48
N GLU A 46 -7.95 5.27 -0.56
CA GLU A 46 -7.76 4.80 -1.93
C GLU A 46 -6.44 5.34 -2.50
N PHE A 47 -5.68 4.46 -3.14
CA PHE A 47 -4.40 4.79 -3.75
C PHE A 47 -4.48 4.61 -5.26
N GLY A 48 -3.86 5.50 -6.04
CA GLY A 48 -3.51 5.23 -7.43
C GLY A 48 -2.44 4.15 -7.51
N ILE A 49 -2.66 3.13 -8.34
CA ILE A 49 -1.86 1.91 -8.39
C ILE A 49 -1.08 1.88 -9.70
N PRO A 50 0.26 1.86 -9.67
CA PRO A 50 1.07 1.79 -10.88
C PRO A 50 0.99 0.40 -11.51
N ASP A 51 1.08 0.34 -12.84
CA ASP A 51 1.30 -0.92 -13.56
C ASP A 51 2.80 -1.29 -13.49
N GLY A 52 3.16 -2.11 -12.49
CA GLY A 52 4.53 -2.53 -12.23
C GLY A 52 5.26 -1.68 -11.18
N LEU A 53 6.46 -1.21 -11.52
CA LEU A 53 7.29 -0.43 -10.60
C LEU A 53 6.86 1.05 -10.61
N GLY A 54 6.37 1.56 -9.49
CA GLY A 54 5.97 2.97 -9.39
C GLY A 54 5.54 3.42 -8.00
N ALA A 55 5.13 4.67 -7.89
CA ALA A 55 4.64 5.23 -6.63
C ALA A 55 3.16 4.90 -6.42
N LEU A 56 2.78 4.58 -5.18
CA LEU A 56 1.39 4.54 -4.74
C LEU A 56 0.95 5.97 -4.41
N THR A 57 0.11 6.58 -5.24
CA THR A 57 -0.36 7.96 -5.07
C THR A 57 -1.64 8.00 -4.26
N LEU A 58 -1.94 9.07 -3.54
CA LEU A 58 -3.27 9.23 -2.94
C LEU A 58 -4.28 9.51 -4.06
N LYS A 59 -5.39 8.77 -4.12
CA LYS A 59 -6.41 8.97 -5.16
C LYS A 59 -6.96 10.40 -5.16
N ASP A 60 -7.26 10.93 -3.98
CA ASP A 60 -7.83 12.28 -3.82
C ASP A 60 -6.77 13.39 -3.88
N ASN A 61 -5.48 13.03 -3.87
CA ASN A 61 -4.39 13.98 -4.05
C ASN A 61 -3.19 13.33 -4.77
N PRO A 62 -3.23 13.21 -6.11
CA PRO A 62 -2.20 12.50 -6.87
C PRO A 62 -0.79 13.12 -6.80
N THR A 63 -0.66 14.33 -6.23
CA THR A 63 0.64 14.96 -5.96
C THR A 63 1.31 14.41 -4.70
N LYS A 64 0.61 13.58 -3.93
CA LYS A 64 1.12 12.91 -2.72
C LYS A 64 1.23 11.41 -2.94
N CYS A 65 2.31 10.80 -2.47
CA CYS A 65 2.52 9.35 -2.51
C CYS A 65 2.99 8.79 -1.17
N ILE A 66 2.83 7.47 -1.02
CA ILE A 66 3.59 6.74 0.01
C ILE A 66 5.07 6.80 -0.37
N ASN A 67 5.89 7.26 0.55
CA ASN A 67 7.33 7.34 0.38
C ASN A 67 8.04 7.01 1.69
N MET A 68 9.19 6.37 1.59
CA MET A 68 10.10 6.25 2.72
C MET A 68 10.82 7.59 2.90
N ALA A 69 10.52 8.29 4.00
CA ALA A 69 11.36 9.42 4.41
C ALA A 69 12.80 8.91 4.56
N GLY A 70 13.77 9.68 4.06
CA GLY A 70 15.18 9.34 4.11
C GLY A 70 15.62 8.85 5.50
N GLN A 71 16.66 8.03 5.53
CA GLN A 71 17.14 7.39 6.74
C GLN A 71 17.45 8.45 7.82
N TYR A 72 16.74 8.42 8.94
CA TYR A 72 17.06 9.26 10.08
C TYR A 72 18.44 8.87 10.63
N ALA A 73 19.12 9.81 11.30
CA ALA A 73 20.49 9.61 11.82
C ALA A 73 20.66 8.39 12.76
N ASN A 74 19.56 7.80 13.23
CA ASN A 74 19.51 6.59 14.06
C ASN A 74 19.18 5.31 13.27
N GLY A 75 19.18 5.34 11.93
CA GLY A 75 18.86 4.19 11.09
C GLY A 75 17.37 3.90 10.91
N ILE A 76 16.49 4.68 11.55
CA ILE A 76 15.04 4.55 11.36
C ILE A 76 14.67 5.03 9.95
N VAL A 77 13.83 4.27 9.26
CA VAL A 77 13.18 4.67 8.02
C VAL A 77 11.68 4.71 8.31
N LEU A 78 11.03 5.85 8.07
CA LEU A 78 9.59 5.98 8.24
C LEU A 78 8.92 5.98 6.87
N ALA A 79 8.01 5.06 6.64
CA ALA A 79 7.05 5.18 5.55
C ALA A 79 6.00 6.23 5.94
N GLY A 80 5.76 7.18 5.05
CA GLY A 80 4.82 8.27 5.25
C GLY A 80 4.25 8.78 3.95
N VAL A 81 3.41 9.80 4.05
CA VAL A 81 2.85 10.50 2.90
C VAL A 81 3.68 11.74 2.61
N TRP A 82 4.20 11.83 1.40
CA TRP A 82 5.09 12.90 0.95
C TRP A 82 4.70 13.38 -0.45
N ASP A 83 5.28 14.48 -0.90
CA ASP A 83 5.15 14.87 -2.31
C ASP A 83 5.72 13.77 -3.21
N CYS A 84 4.95 13.44 -4.25
CA CYS A 84 5.41 12.63 -5.37
C CYS A 84 6.60 13.36 -5.99
N LEU A 85 7.81 12.87 -5.74
CA LEU A 85 8.94 13.30 -6.54
C LEU A 85 8.73 12.74 -7.95
N ASP A 86 8.93 13.59 -8.96
CA ASP A 86 9.00 13.13 -10.34
C ASP A 86 9.99 11.96 -10.38
N ALA A 87 9.65 10.82 -11.00
CA ALA A 87 10.52 9.64 -11.04
C ALA A 87 11.94 9.93 -11.61
N ARG A 88 12.12 11.11 -12.22
CA ARG A 88 13.38 11.68 -12.73
C ARG A 88 14.22 12.45 -11.69
N GLN A 89 13.64 12.81 -10.56
CA GLN A 89 14.30 13.47 -9.42
C GLN A 89 14.49 12.52 -8.23
N ASN A 90 14.58 11.21 -8.50
CA ASN A 90 14.98 10.15 -7.57
C ASN A 90 16.35 10.46 -6.93
N LEU A 91 16.38 11.34 -5.93
CA LEU A 91 17.50 11.46 -5.00
C LEU A 91 17.47 10.32 -3.97
N PHE A 92 16.38 9.56 -3.91
CA PHE A 92 16.26 8.35 -3.10
C PHE A 92 15.60 7.21 -3.90
N PRO A 93 16.24 6.03 -4.07
CA PRO A 93 15.68 4.87 -4.78
C PRO A 93 14.53 4.16 -4.02
N ASN A 94 13.91 4.83 -3.06
CA ASN A 94 13.02 4.26 -2.04
C ASN A 94 11.54 4.68 -2.21
N CYS A 95 11.19 5.30 -3.34
CA CYS A 95 9.83 5.79 -3.61
C CYS A 95 8.99 4.80 -4.46
N ALA A 96 9.58 3.68 -4.89
CA ALA A 96 8.94 2.77 -5.84
C ALA A 96 8.50 1.47 -5.16
N PHE A 97 7.23 1.12 -5.37
CA PHE A 97 6.64 -0.14 -4.99
C PHE A 97 6.59 -1.05 -6.21
N ASP A 98 6.99 -2.31 -6.01
CA ASP A 98 6.92 -3.34 -7.04
C ASP A 98 5.55 -4.02 -6.94
N VAL A 99 4.60 -3.57 -7.78
CA VAL A 99 3.25 -4.14 -7.85
C VAL A 99 3.24 -5.29 -8.85
N LYS A 100 3.07 -6.51 -8.36
CA LYS A 100 3.02 -7.73 -9.17
C LYS A 100 1.62 -8.28 -9.21
N LYS A 101 1.22 -8.82 -10.37
CA LYS A 101 0.03 -9.66 -10.46
C LYS A 101 0.23 -10.89 -9.57
N ALA A 102 -0.73 -11.14 -8.69
CA ALA A 102 -0.71 -12.32 -7.85
C ALA A 102 -0.83 -13.59 -8.73
N PRO A 103 -0.08 -14.66 -8.44
CA PRO A 103 -0.33 -15.97 -9.00
C PRO A 103 -1.77 -16.42 -8.72
N LEU A 104 -2.42 -17.07 -9.70
CA LEU A 104 -3.73 -17.68 -9.52
C LEU A 104 -3.67 -18.66 -8.33
N GLY A 105 -4.47 -18.40 -7.29
CA GLY A 105 -4.52 -19.19 -6.05
C GLY A 105 -4.02 -18.48 -4.78
N LEU A 106 -3.44 -17.28 -4.88
CA LEU A 106 -3.09 -16.43 -3.73
C LEU A 106 -4.04 -15.25 -3.51
N VAL A 107 -5.12 -15.18 -4.29
CA VAL A 107 -6.16 -14.17 -4.14
C VAL A 107 -7.12 -14.64 -3.06
N PRO A 108 -7.28 -13.91 -1.93
CA PRO A 108 -8.30 -14.24 -0.95
C PRO A 108 -9.66 -14.21 -1.63
N GLN A 109 -10.41 -15.32 -1.54
CA GLN A 109 -11.80 -15.30 -1.95
C GLN A 109 -12.57 -14.49 -0.88
N PRO A 110 -13.54 -13.65 -1.27
CA PRO A 110 -14.34 -12.87 -0.32
C PRO A 110 -15.04 -13.71 0.78
N ASP A 111 -15.19 -15.02 0.56
CA ASP A 111 -16.06 -15.91 1.33
C ASP A 111 -15.34 -16.92 2.25
N ASP A 112 -14.00 -16.89 2.38
CA ASP A 112 -13.27 -17.88 3.21
C ASP A 112 -13.51 -17.75 4.73
N ARG A 113 -14.43 -16.87 5.17
CA ARG A 113 -14.88 -16.74 6.57
C ARG A 113 -16.26 -17.35 6.87
N LEU A 114 -16.94 -17.99 5.92
CA LEU A 114 -18.22 -18.66 6.17
C LEU A 114 -18.12 -20.18 6.01
N SER A 115 -17.57 -20.83 7.02
CA SER A 115 -17.95 -22.20 7.36
C SER A 115 -17.84 -22.40 8.88
N PRO A 116 -18.94 -22.22 9.63
CA PRO A 116 -19.02 -22.77 10.96
C PRO A 116 -19.26 -24.29 10.88
N PRO A 117 -18.76 -25.09 11.85
CA PRO A 117 -19.13 -26.49 12.01
C PRO A 117 -20.61 -26.68 12.38
#